data_AF-A0A6A4AY95-F1
#
_entry.id   AF-A0A6A4AY95-F1
#
_cell.length_a   1.000
_cell.length_b   1.000
_cell.length_c   1.000
_cell.angle_alpha   90.00
_cell.angle_beta   90.00
_cell.angle_gamma   90.00
#
_symmetry.space_group_name_H-M   'P 1'
#
loop_
_entity.id
_entity.type
_entity.pdbx_description
1 polymer ?
#
loop_
_entity_poly.entity_id
_entity_poly.type
_entity_poly.pdbx_seq_one_letter_code
_entity_poly.pdbx_strand_id
1 'polypeptide(L)'
;MLTLFADETKFGPDPTYADLYDGSYGPTNSVLAVAEDPLALLFYFMPPKLWAQIAVESNTYHPQSIPQRARAIRAQQRKGGGKVEDLGDIRRRLDGVEDIEAYEVLRVMALLIARMLAPISKGIAAHWSVAKVGAMPANRFGLFMSKNRFFHIMGYMHFSNNKSPKASTDRAWKIRPVVDVLQRTFARGCCVPPVISFDEATLPSRSRYNPTRQFNKDKPHKWGTKVFVAACAKTAYCMRFVHPWRESTRHGFFCLSRYVG
;
A
#
# COMPACT_ATOMS: atom_id res chain seq x y z
N MET A 1 0.76 -9.57 22.91
CA MET A 1 0.30 -8.81 24.09
C MET A 1 1.55 -8.52 24.91
N LEU A 2 2.14 -7.33 24.75
CA LEU A 2 3.26 -6.88 25.57
C LEU A 2 2.76 -5.67 26.33
N THR A 3 2.22 -5.93 27.52
CA THR A 3 1.97 -4.92 28.54
C THR A 3 3.35 -4.47 29.02
N LEU A 4 3.80 -3.31 28.57
CA LEU A 4 4.92 -2.63 29.19
C LEU A 4 4.40 -2.13 30.54
N PHE A 5 4.73 -2.83 31.63
CA PHE A 5 4.62 -2.27 32.97
C PHE A 5 5.60 -1.09 33.02
N ALA A 6 5.08 0.12 32.98
CA ALA A 6 5.86 1.31 33.27
C ALA A 6 6.26 1.24 34.75
N ASP A 7 7.54 1.48 35.03
CA ASP A 7 8.08 1.53 36.38
C ASP A 7 7.51 2.76 37.11
N GLU A 8 6.56 2.55 38.03
CA GLU A 8 5.88 3.61 38.80
C GLU A 8 6.86 4.50 39.58
N THR A 9 8.05 4.00 39.90
CA THR A 9 9.09 4.78 40.59
C THR A 9 9.75 5.83 39.69
N LYS A 10 9.66 5.67 38.36
CA LYS A 10 10.20 6.62 37.37
C LYS A 10 9.17 7.60 36.82
N PHE A 11 7.90 7.23 36.80
CA PHE A 11 6.84 8.00 36.13
C PHE A 11 5.75 8.55 37.07
N GLY A 12 5.84 8.24 38.38
CA GLY A 12 4.81 8.60 39.37
C GLY A 12 3.63 7.62 39.35
N PRO A 13 2.65 7.78 40.27
CA PRO A 13 1.41 7.01 40.20
C PRO A 13 0.73 7.29 38.85
N ASP A 14 0.14 6.25 38.24
CA ASP A 14 -0.59 6.38 36.98
C ASP A 14 -1.55 7.57 37.11
N PRO A 15 -1.37 8.65 36.32
CA PRO A 15 -2.22 9.83 36.48
C PRO A 15 -3.65 9.35 36.30
N THR A 16 -4.47 9.55 37.33
CA THR A 16 -5.90 9.27 37.22
C THR A 16 -6.40 10.29 36.20
N TYR A 17 -6.52 9.89 34.94
CA TYR A 17 -6.89 10.78 33.84
C TYR A 17 -8.37 11.17 34.00
N ALA A 18 -8.64 12.05 34.97
CA ALA A 18 -9.96 12.39 35.47
C ALA A 18 -10.84 13.08 34.41
N ASP A 19 -10.24 13.58 33.34
CA ASP A 19 -10.88 14.33 32.26
C ASP A 19 -10.77 13.62 30.88
N LEU A 20 -10.61 12.30 30.84
CA LEU A 20 -10.69 11.59 29.56
C LEU A 20 -12.09 11.73 28.96
N TYR A 21 -12.14 11.94 27.64
CA TYR A 21 -13.38 11.92 26.87
C TYR A 21 -14.19 10.66 27.18
N ASP A 22 -15.35 10.84 27.80
CA ASP A 22 -16.27 9.79 28.22
C ASP A 22 -17.37 9.50 27.19
N GLY A 23 -17.41 10.30 26.11
CA GLY A 23 -18.39 10.15 25.05
C GLY A 23 -18.20 8.87 24.22
N SER A 24 -19.20 8.56 23.41
CA SER A 24 -19.18 7.37 22.55
C SER A 24 -18.02 7.45 21.55
N TYR A 25 -17.27 6.36 21.43
CA TYR A 25 -16.22 6.15 20.42
C TYR A 25 -16.38 4.78 19.76
N GLY A 26 -15.73 4.59 18.61
CA GLY A 26 -15.81 3.34 17.85
C GLY A 26 -16.31 3.54 16.41
N PRO A 27 -16.62 2.44 15.70
CA PRO A 27 -17.03 2.50 14.31
C PRO A 27 -18.24 3.43 14.11
N THR A 28 -18.19 4.24 13.06
CA THR A 28 -19.31 5.13 12.75
C THR A 28 -20.50 4.34 12.18
N ASN A 29 -21.72 4.89 12.31
CA ASN A 29 -22.92 4.27 11.74
C ASN A 29 -22.77 3.95 10.25
N SER A 30 -22.02 4.77 9.49
CA SER A 30 -21.78 4.50 8.07
C SER A 30 -20.86 3.30 7.81
N VAL A 31 -19.95 2.95 8.73
CA VAL A 31 -19.16 1.70 8.63
C VAL A 31 -20.00 0.53 9.10
N LEU A 32 -20.73 0.68 10.21
CA LEU A 32 -21.58 -0.38 10.76
C LEU A 32 -22.62 -0.85 9.75
N ALA A 33 -23.16 0.06 8.93
CA ALA A 33 -24.10 -0.27 7.85
C ALA A 33 -23.55 -1.24 6.79
N VAL A 34 -22.22 -1.38 6.67
CA VAL A 34 -21.55 -2.24 5.68
C VAL A 34 -20.62 -3.27 6.32
N ALA A 35 -20.63 -3.40 7.64
CA ALA A 35 -19.64 -4.18 8.38
C ALA A 35 -19.71 -5.70 8.10
N GLU A 36 -20.92 -6.22 7.84
CA GLU A 36 -21.17 -7.64 7.57
C GLU A 36 -20.85 -8.07 6.13
N ASP A 37 -20.58 -7.12 5.23
CA ASP A 37 -20.15 -7.40 3.86
C ASP A 37 -18.68 -7.00 3.69
N PRO A 38 -17.74 -7.98 3.65
CA PRO A 38 -16.31 -7.70 3.52
C PRO A 38 -15.94 -6.91 2.27
N LEU A 39 -16.70 -7.08 1.18
CA LEU A 39 -16.46 -6.35 -0.07
C LEU A 39 -16.99 -4.92 0.01
N ALA A 40 -18.18 -4.72 0.61
CA ALA A 40 -18.68 -3.37 0.88
C ALA A 40 -17.77 -2.63 1.86
N LEU A 41 -17.25 -3.30 2.88
CA LEU A 41 -16.27 -2.75 3.82
C LEU A 41 -14.95 -2.38 3.13
N LEU A 42 -14.47 -3.22 2.21
CA LEU A 42 -13.32 -2.90 1.36
C LEU A 42 -13.57 -1.61 0.56
N PHE A 43 -14.73 -1.49 -0.08
CA PHE A 43 -15.10 -0.33 -0.88
C PHE A 43 -15.43 0.91 -0.05
N TYR A 44 -15.80 0.76 1.22
CA TYR A 44 -15.88 1.88 2.15
C TYR A 44 -14.51 2.54 2.33
N PHE A 45 -13.48 1.75 2.58
CA PHE A 45 -12.12 2.25 2.82
C PHE A 45 -11.34 2.58 1.53
N MET A 46 -11.62 1.86 0.44
CA MET A 46 -10.99 2.03 -0.87
C MET A 46 -12.08 2.08 -1.95
N PRO A 47 -12.70 3.26 -2.17
CA PRO A 47 -13.85 3.40 -3.06
C PRO A 47 -13.58 2.98 -4.51
N PRO A 48 -14.61 2.56 -5.28
CA PRO A 48 -14.49 2.20 -6.69
C PRO A 48 -13.72 3.23 -7.55
N LYS A 49 -13.92 4.51 -7.24
CA LYS A 49 -13.21 5.63 -7.91
C LYS A 49 -11.69 5.55 -7.76
N LEU A 50 -11.17 5.07 -6.63
CA LEU A 50 -9.73 4.88 -6.45
C LEU A 50 -9.21 3.84 -7.45
N TRP A 51 -9.87 2.68 -7.57
CA TRP A 51 -9.48 1.62 -8.48
C TRP A 51 -9.52 2.04 -9.95
N ALA A 52 -10.56 2.81 -10.33
CA ALA A 52 -10.65 3.41 -11.66
C ALA A 52 -9.50 4.40 -11.94
N GLN A 53 -9.13 5.22 -10.95
CA GLN A 53 -7.98 6.12 -11.08
C GLN A 53 -6.65 5.36 -11.23
N ILE A 54 -6.48 4.25 -10.52
CA ILE A 54 -5.27 3.42 -10.64
C ILE A 54 -5.16 2.83 -12.05
N ALA A 55 -6.27 2.35 -12.62
CA ALA A 55 -6.31 1.87 -14.00
C ALA A 55 -5.90 2.97 -14.99
N VAL A 56 -6.52 4.16 -14.89
CA VAL A 56 -6.21 5.33 -15.73
C VAL A 56 -4.72 5.72 -15.65
N GLU A 57 -4.17 5.80 -14.44
CA GLU A 57 -2.76 6.20 -14.25
C GLU A 57 -1.78 5.11 -14.71
N SER A 58 -2.16 3.83 -14.59
CA SER A 58 -1.39 2.70 -15.11
C SER A 58 -1.35 2.70 -16.65
N ASN A 59 -2.50 2.92 -17.30
CA ASN A 59 -2.59 3.04 -18.77
C ASN A 59 -1.95 4.32 -19.28
N THR A 60 -1.93 5.39 -18.47
CA THR A 60 -1.17 6.61 -18.77
C THR A 60 0.34 6.36 -18.70
N TYR A 61 0.81 5.55 -17.75
CA TYR A 61 2.23 5.22 -17.59
C TYR A 61 2.74 4.24 -18.65
N HIS A 62 1.92 3.27 -19.06
CA HIS A 62 2.29 2.24 -20.02
C HIS A 62 3.04 2.79 -21.27
N PRO A 63 2.45 3.69 -22.08
CA PRO A 63 3.11 4.24 -23.27
C PRO A 63 4.33 5.10 -22.94
N GLN A 64 4.33 5.79 -21.79
CA GLN A 64 5.48 6.60 -21.34
C GLN A 64 6.73 5.74 -21.11
N SER A 65 6.54 4.49 -20.69
CA SER A 65 7.63 3.57 -20.37
C SER A 65 8.16 2.81 -21.60
N ILE A 66 7.38 2.71 -22.69
CA ILE A 66 7.69 1.91 -23.88
C ILE A 66 9.10 2.21 -24.45
N PRO A 67 9.51 3.47 -24.65
CA PRO A 67 10.83 3.76 -25.22
C PRO A 67 12.00 3.27 -24.38
N GLN A 68 11.85 3.28 -23.05
CA GLN A 68 12.88 2.80 -22.12
C GLN A 68 12.86 1.26 -22.04
N ARG A 69 11.67 0.65 -21.95
CA ARG A 69 11.53 -0.81 -21.91
C ARG A 69 11.99 -1.47 -23.21
N ALA A 70 11.68 -0.90 -24.37
CA ALA A 70 12.13 -1.42 -25.66
C ALA A 70 13.66 -1.47 -25.75
N ARG A 71 14.35 -0.43 -25.24
CA ARG A 71 15.82 -0.40 -25.16
C ARG A 71 16.36 -1.46 -24.21
N ALA A 72 15.73 -1.64 -23.05
CA ALA A 72 16.13 -2.65 -22.07
C ALA A 72 15.96 -4.09 -22.62
N ILE A 73 14.83 -4.38 -23.27
CA ILE A 73 14.56 -5.67 -23.91
C ILE A 73 15.60 -5.96 -24.99
N ARG A 74 15.87 -5.01 -25.88
CA ARG A 74 16.86 -5.18 -26.95
C ARG A 74 18.26 -5.38 -26.40
N ALA A 75 18.63 -4.65 -25.34
CA ALA A 75 19.92 -4.82 -24.67
C ALA A 75 20.05 -6.22 -24.04
N GLN A 76 18.96 -6.77 -23.49
CA GLN A 76 18.92 -8.13 -22.96
C GLN A 76 19.05 -9.18 -24.08
N GLN A 77 18.37 -8.98 -25.23
CA GLN A 77 18.48 -9.86 -26.39
C GLN A 77 19.91 -9.95 -26.92
N ARG A 78 20.61 -8.81 -27.02
CA ARG A 78 22.03 -8.75 -27.42
C ARG A 78 22.94 -9.57 -26.52
N LYS A 79 22.64 -9.63 -25.22
CA LYS A 79 23.42 -10.44 -24.26
C LYS A 79 23.09 -11.93 -24.33
N GLY A 80 21.88 -12.27 -24.78
CA GLY A 80 21.39 -13.66 -24.83
C GLY A 80 21.81 -14.45 -26.07
N GLY A 81 22.57 -13.86 -27.00
CA GLY A 81 23.09 -14.54 -28.20
C GLY A 81 22.04 -14.95 -29.24
N GLY A 82 20.76 -14.60 -29.04
CA GLY A 82 19.66 -14.90 -29.94
C GLY A 82 19.38 -13.81 -30.97
N LYS A 83 18.33 -14.01 -31.79
CA LYS A 83 17.82 -13.00 -32.72
C LYS A 83 17.48 -11.70 -31.96
N VAL A 84 18.05 -10.59 -32.41
CA VAL A 84 17.78 -9.26 -31.86
C VAL A 84 16.67 -8.61 -32.66
N GLU A 85 15.55 -8.31 -32.02
CA GLU A 85 14.43 -7.61 -32.65
C GLU A 85 14.80 -6.14 -32.93
N ASP A 86 14.16 -5.55 -33.93
CA ASP A 86 14.24 -4.10 -34.15
C ASP A 86 13.49 -3.35 -33.03
N LEU A 87 13.96 -2.14 -32.72
CA LEU A 87 13.31 -1.30 -31.70
C LEU A 87 11.87 -0.96 -32.07
N GLY A 88 11.56 -0.77 -33.36
CA GLY A 88 10.20 -0.51 -33.83
C GLY A 88 9.26 -1.69 -33.59
N ASP A 89 9.72 -2.92 -33.84
CA ASP A 89 8.95 -4.14 -33.57
C ASP A 89 8.64 -4.30 -32.09
N ILE A 90 9.66 -4.13 -31.23
CA ILE A 90 9.46 -4.23 -29.78
C ILE A 90 8.47 -3.16 -29.30
N ARG A 91 8.55 -1.93 -29.82
CA ARG A 91 7.62 -0.85 -29.48
C ARG A 91 6.20 -1.18 -29.89
N ARG A 92 5.96 -1.60 -31.15
CA ARG A 92 4.64 -2.00 -31.64
C ARG A 92 4.03 -3.11 -30.79
N ARG A 93 4.83 -4.12 -30.44
CA ARG A 93 4.39 -5.24 -29.60
C ARG A 93 4.04 -4.81 -28.16
N LEU A 94 4.76 -3.84 -27.59
CA LEU A 94 4.44 -3.30 -26.27
C LEU A 94 3.22 -2.38 -26.31
N ASP A 95 3.04 -1.63 -27.40
CA ASP A 95 1.93 -0.70 -27.62
C ASP A 95 0.60 -1.43 -27.83
N GLY A 96 0.62 -2.56 -28.56
CA GLY A 96 -0.55 -3.39 -28.80
C GLY A 96 -1.01 -4.26 -27.62
N VAL A 97 -0.54 -4.01 -26.39
CA VAL A 97 -1.03 -4.70 -25.20
C VAL A 97 -2.31 -4.04 -24.74
N GLU A 98 -3.35 -4.83 -24.47
CA GLU A 98 -4.64 -4.36 -23.98
C GLU A 98 -4.51 -3.51 -22.70
N ASP A 99 -5.29 -2.44 -22.65
CA ASP A 99 -5.39 -1.55 -21.49
C ASP A 99 -5.81 -2.29 -20.23
N ILE A 100 -5.34 -1.80 -19.08
CA ILE A 100 -5.65 -2.34 -17.76
C ILE A 100 -7.00 -1.80 -17.31
N GLU A 101 -7.92 -2.71 -16.97
CA GLU A 101 -9.23 -2.35 -16.45
C GLU A 101 -9.22 -2.28 -14.91
N ALA A 102 -10.13 -1.48 -14.33
CA ALA A 102 -10.22 -1.28 -12.88
C ALA A 102 -10.47 -2.59 -12.11
N TYR A 103 -11.28 -3.49 -12.66
CA TYR A 103 -11.55 -4.80 -12.06
C TYR A 103 -10.33 -5.72 -12.09
N GLU A 104 -9.40 -5.54 -13.03
CA GLU A 104 -8.17 -6.32 -13.07
C GLU A 104 -7.19 -5.89 -11.98
N VAL A 105 -7.13 -4.59 -11.68
CA VAL A 105 -6.39 -4.07 -10.51
C VAL A 105 -6.95 -4.69 -9.23
N LEU A 106 -8.29 -4.73 -9.09
CA LEU A 106 -8.95 -5.39 -7.95
C LEU A 106 -8.62 -6.88 -7.88
N ARG A 107 -8.64 -7.61 -9.00
CA ARG A 107 -8.25 -9.03 -9.05
C ARG A 107 -6.80 -9.23 -8.62
N VAL A 108 -5.86 -8.39 -9.08
CA VAL A 108 -4.46 -8.43 -8.63
C VAL A 108 -4.36 -8.26 -7.11
N MET A 109 -5.08 -7.30 -6.54
CA MET A 109 -5.10 -7.10 -5.08
C MET A 109 -5.69 -8.29 -4.34
N ALA A 110 -6.78 -8.87 -4.84
CA ALA A 110 -7.38 -10.08 -4.27
C ALA A 110 -6.40 -11.26 -4.27
N LEU A 111 -5.65 -11.45 -5.36
CA LEU A 111 -4.61 -12.49 -5.46
C LEU A 111 -3.44 -12.23 -4.49
N LEU A 112 -3.07 -10.97 -4.26
CA LEU A 112 -2.06 -10.61 -3.26
C LEU A 112 -2.53 -10.89 -1.83
N ILE A 113 -3.80 -10.59 -1.51
CA ILE A 113 -4.41 -10.92 -0.22
C ILE A 113 -4.49 -12.44 -0.04
N ALA A 114 -4.94 -13.18 -1.05
CA ALA A 114 -4.98 -14.65 -1.02
C ALA A 114 -3.58 -15.24 -0.78
N ARG A 115 -2.53 -14.66 -1.37
CA ARG A 115 -1.14 -15.05 -1.10
C ARG A 115 -0.70 -14.75 0.34
N MET A 116 -1.16 -13.65 0.94
CA MET A 116 -0.86 -13.35 2.35
C MET A 116 -1.51 -14.37 3.29
N LEU A 117 -2.74 -14.79 2.99
CA LEU A 117 -3.49 -15.77 3.80
C LEU A 117 -3.00 -17.21 3.60
N ALA A 118 -2.55 -17.56 2.39
CA ALA A 118 -2.03 -18.88 2.05
C ALA A 118 -0.61 -18.77 1.46
N PRO A 119 0.42 -18.51 2.29
CA PRO A 119 1.76 -18.28 1.81
C PRO A 119 2.41 -19.54 1.24
N ILE A 120 3.03 -19.42 0.07
CA ILE A 120 3.86 -20.46 -0.55
C ILE A 120 5.33 -20.05 -0.47
N SER A 121 6.21 -20.97 -0.08
CA SER A 121 7.66 -20.75 0.05
C SER A 121 8.33 -20.52 -1.32
N LYS A 122 7.85 -21.22 -2.35
CA LYS A 122 8.19 -20.99 -3.76
C LYS A 122 7.44 -19.71 -4.18
N GLY A 123 8.15 -18.66 -4.59
CA GLY A 123 7.62 -17.29 -4.75
C GLY A 123 6.34 -17.14 -5.58
N ILE A 124 5.79 -15.92 -5.69
CA ILE A 124 4.40 -15.67 -6.17
C ILE A 124 4.00 -16.40 -7.47
N ALA A 125 4.93 -16.59 -8.41
CA ALA A 125 4.69 -17.35 -9.64
C ALA A 125 4.26 -18.81 -9.43
N ALA A 126 4.60 -19.42 -8.30
CA ALA A 126 4.23 -20.79 -7.96
C ALA A 126 2.72 -20.97 -7.76
N HIS A 127 1.99 -19.90 -7.50
CA HIS A 127 0.52 -19.91 -7.42
C HIS A 127 -0.17 -20.15 -8.77
N TRP A 128 0.57 -20.19 -9.88
CA TRP A 128 0.09 -20.62 -11.19
C TRP A 128 0.55 -22.03 -11.57
N SER A 129 1.28 -22.71 -10.69
CA SER A 129 1.72 -24.09 -10.93
C SER A 129 0.52 -25.03 -10.82
N VAL A 130 0.37 -25.90 -11.82
CA VAL A 130 -0.62 -27.00 -11.78
C VAL A 130 -0.08 -28.25 -11.07
N ALA A 131 1.20 -28.24 -10.68
CA ALA A 131 1.81 -29.35 -9.97
C ALA A 131 1.19 -29.51 -8.58
N LYS A 132 0.77 -30.73 -8.22
CA LYS A 132 0.32 -31.04 -6.86
C LYS A 132 1.50 -30.91 -5.89
N VAL A 133 1.30 -30.21 -4.78
CA VAL A 133 2.28 -30.15 -3.68
C VAL A 133 1.62 -30.78 -2.46
N GLY A 134 1.91 -32.06 -2.21
CA GLY A 134 1.22 -32.85 -1.18
C GLY A 134 -0.23 -33.17 -1.57
N ALA A 135 -1.13 -33.18 -0.58
CA ALA A 135 -2.56 -33.50 -0.77
C ALA A 135 -3.41 -32.34 -1.31
N MET A 136 -2.89 -31.10 -1.30
CA MET A 136 -3.59 -29.92 -1.79
C MET A 136 -3.14 -29.57 -3.21
N PRO A 137 -4.05 -29.22 -4.14
CA PRO A 137 -3.64 -28.64 -5.41
C PRO A 137 -2.87 -27.34 -5.14
N ALA A 138 -1.72 -27.15 -5.81
CA ALA A 138 -1.09 -25.84 -5.81
C ALA A 138 -2.08 -24.81 -6.36
N ASN A 139 -2.02 -23.61 -5.80
CA ASN A 139 -3.03 -22.55 -5.88
C ASN A 139 -3.64 -22.34 -7.29
N ARG A 140 -4.92 -21.99 -7.35
CA ARG A 140 -5.69 -21.88 -8.60
C ARG A 140 -5.72 -20.44 -9.18
N PHE A 141 -4.63 -19.67 -9.07
CA PHE A 141 -4.65 -18.26 -9.51
C PHE A 141 -4.96 -18.13 -11.01
N GLY A 142 -4.62 -19.15 -11.80
CA GLY A 142 -4.94 -19.23 -13.22
C GLY A 142 -6.45 -19.20 -13.54
N LEU A 143 -7.33 -19.53 -12.59
CA LEU A 143 -8.78 -19.39 -12.78
C LEU A 143 -9.26 -17.94 -12.80
N PHE A 144 -8.51 -17.03 -12.18
CA PHE A 144 -8.90 -15.62 -12.03
C PHE A 144 -8.13 -14.69 -12.98
N MET A 145 -6.86 -15.00 -13.24
CA MET A 145 -6.00 -14.19 -14.09
C MET A 145 -4.81 -15.01 -14.60
N SER A 146 -4.42 -14.83 -15.86
CA SER A 146 -3.22 -15.47 -16.40
C SER A 146 -1.94 -14.93 -15.73
N LYS A 147 -0.92 -15.76 -15.59
CA LYS A 147 0.37 -15.38 -15.00
C LYS A 147 0.97 -14.16 -15.70
N ASN A 148 0.93 -14.15 -17.04
CA ASN A 148 1.49 -13.07 -17.84
C ASN A 148 0.71 -11.76 -17.65
N ARG A 149 -0.62 -11.81 -17.59
CA ARG A 149 -1.44 -10.62 -17.33
C ARG A 149 -1.21 -10.06 -15.93
N PHE A 150 -1.08 -10.93 -14.92
CA PHE A 150 -0.74 -10.52 -13.56
C PHE A 150 0.60 -9.77 -13.49
N PHE A 151 1.66 -10.33 -14.07
CA PHE A 151 2.98 -9.68 -14.05
C PHE A 151 3.04 -8.45 -14.95
N HIS A 152 2.24 -8.39 -16.01
CA HIS A 152 2.03 -7.18 -16.79
C HIS A 152 1.45 -6.08 -15.91
N ILE A 153 0.27 -6.29 -15.30
CA ILE A 153 -0.38 -5.30 -14.45
C ILE A 153 0.52 -4.88 -13.29
N MET A 154 1.13 -5.84 -12.57
CA MET A 154 2.08 -5.54 -11.48
C MET A 154 3.28 -4.70 -11.93
N GLY A 155 3.73 -4.84 -13.19
CA GLY A 155 4.84 -4.08 -13.73
C GLY A 155 4.48 -2.66 -14.18
N TYR A 156 3.19 -2.39 -14.42
CA TYR A 156 2.69 -1.11 -14.92
C TYR A 156 1.78 -0.37 -13.93
N MET A 157 1.40 -1.01 -12.81
CA MET A 157 0.56 -0.43 -11.78
C MET A 157 1.13 0.91 -11.27
N HIS A 158 0.43 2.00 -11.54
CA HIS A 158 0.77 3.36 -11.13
C HIS A 158 -0.44 4.00 -10.45
N PHE A 159 -0.16 4.79 -9.41
CA PHE A 159 -1.20 5.48 -8.66
C PHE A 159 -1.29 6.97 -8.99
N SER A 160 -0.30 7.53 -9.70
CA SER A 160 -0.19 8.97 -9.98
C SER A 160 0.57 9.24 -11.28
N ASN A 161 0.22 10.34 -11.95
CA ASN A 161 0.93 10.77 -13.16
C ASN A 161 2.36 11.24 -12.84
N ASN A 162 3.35 10.61 -13.46
CA ASN A 162 4.77 10.95 -13.32
C ASN A 162 5.15 12.31 -13.92
N LYS A 163 4.34 12.87 -14.84
CA LYS A 163 4.56 14.17 -15.47
C LYS A 163 3.98 15.35 -14.68
N SER A 164 3.30 15.08 -13.57
CA SER A 164 2.77 16.13 -12.70
C SER A 164 3.91 16.98 -12.11
N PRO A 165 3.78 18.32 -12.06
CA PRO A 165 4.74 19.17 -11.33
C PRO A 165 4.91 18.77 -9.86
N LYS A 166 3.89 18.13 -9.26
CA LYS A 166 3.96 17.63 -7.88
C LYS A 166 4.91 16.45 -7.72
N ALA A 167 5.29 15.77 -8.80
CA ALA A 167 6.25 14.68 -8.76
C ALA A 167 7.67 15.13 -8.38
N SER A 168 8.02 16.40 -8.61
CA SER A 168 9.31 16.97 -8.21
C SER A 168 9.32 17.50 -6.77
N THR A 169 8.16 17.93 -6.25
CA THR A 169 8.05 18.53 -4.91
C THR A 169 7.69 17.50 -3.84
N ASP A 170 6.78 16.57 -4.12
CA ASP A 170 6.31 15.58 -3.17
C ASP A 170 7.05 14.25 -3.33
N ARG A 171 7.92 13.93 -2.36
CA ARG A 171 8.68 12.66 -2.35
C ARG A 171 7.81 11.41 -2.31
N ALA A 172 6.56 11.51 -1.83
CA ALA A 172 5.60 10.41 -1.79
C ALA A 172 4.52 10.53 -2.87
N TRP A 173 4.71 11.39 -3.89
CA TRP A 173 3.74 11.63 -4.97
C TRP A 173 3.20 10.33 -5.58
N LYS A 174 4.10 9.36 -5.79
CA LYS A 174 3.81 8.05 -6.38
C LYS A 174 2.72 7.24 -5.67
N ILE A 175 2.49 7.49 -4.38
CA ILE A 175 1.46 6.80 -3.59
C ILE A 175 0.43 7.76 -3.02
N ARG A 176 0.57 9.07 -3.30
CA ARG A 176 -0.23 10.12 -2.68
C ARG A 176 -1.74 9.90 -2.85
N PRO A 177 -2.25 9.52 -4.04
CA PRO A 177 -3.69 9.33 -4.20
C PRO A 177 -4.27 8.22 -3.31
N VAL A 178 -3.51 7.13 -3.10
CA VAL A 178 -3.92 6.06 -2.18
C VAL A 178 -3.89 6.54 -0.73
N VAL A 179 -2.81 7.24 -0.34
CA VAL A 179 -2.65 7.78 1.02
C VAL A 179 -3.78 8.76 1.37
N ASP A 180 -4.13 9.67 0.45
CA ASP A 180 -5.16 10.69 0.68
C ASP A 180 -6.56 10.09 0.74
N VAL A 181 -6.83 8.98 0.03
CA VAL A 181 -8.07 8.24 0.18
C VAL A 181 -8.12 7.55 1.54
N LEU A 182 -7.07 6.79 1.90
CA LEU A 182 -7.04 6.05 3.16
C LEU A 182 -7.10 6.96 4.38
N GLN A 183 -6.40 8.11 4.38
CA GLN A 183 -6.49 9.07 5.49
C GLN A 183 -7.91 9.60 5.69
N ARG A 184 -8.62 9.89 4.59
CA ARG A 184 -10.01 10.37 4.67
C ARG A 184 -10.97 9.28 5.13
N THR A 185 -10.84 8.07 4.61
CA THR A 185 -11.75 6.97 4.94
C THR A 185 -11.51 6.42 6.34
N PHE A 186 -10.25 6.35 6.80
CA PHE A 186 -9.92 5.95 8.17
C PHE A 186 -10.47 6.93 9.20
N ALA A 187 -10.31 8.25 8.97
CA ALA A 187 -10.87 9.28 9.83
C ALA A 187 -12.42 9.25 9.86
N ARG A 188 -13.06 8.94 8.73
CA ARG A 188 -14.52 8.80 8.65
C ARG A 188 -15.03 7.49 9.29
N GLY A 189 -14.18 6.47 9.34
CA GLY A 189 -14.59 5.11 9.71
C GLY A 189 -14.80 4.89 11.20
N CYS A 190 -14.19 5.73 12.05
CA CYS A 190 -14.21 5.54 13.50
C CYS A 190 -14.18 6.90 14.21
N CYS A 191 -15.04 7.07 15.21
CA CYS A 191 -14.95 8.18 16.15
C CYS A 191 -13.69 8.01 17.03
N VAL A 192 -13.03 9.12 17.31
CA VAL A 192 -11.76 9.14 18.04
C VAL A 192 -11.97 8.62 19.48
N PRO A 193 -11.17 7.63 19.94
CA PRO A 193 -11.25 7.12 21.29
C PRO A 193 -10.58 8.07 22.29
N PRO A 194 -10.90 7.98 23.59
CA PRO A 194 -10.24 8.78 24.64
C PRO A 194 -8.73 8.53 24.73
N VAL A 195 -8.31 7.30 24.43
CA VAL A 195 -6.90 6.90 24.55
C VAL A 195 -6.37 6.53 23.16
N ILE A 196 -5.41 7.33 22.70
CA ILE A 196 -4.75 7.18 21.42
C ILE A 196 -3.32 6.70 21.65
N SER A 197 -2.93 5.65 20.95
CA SER A 197 -1.54 5.22 20.87
C SER A 197 -0.89 5.86 19.65
N PHE A 198 0.28 6.47 19.86
CA PHE A 198 1.11 7.05 18.80
C PHE A 198 2.46 6.34 18.75
N ASP A 199 2.79 5.76 17.60
CA ASP A 199 4.04 5.03 17.43
C ASP A 199 4.57 5.09 15.98
N GLU A 200 5.82 4.69 15.82
CA GLU A 200 6.54 4.56 14.57
C GLU A 200 6.43 3.15 13.98
N ALA A 201 5.87 3.07 12.77
CA ALA A 201 5.90 1.87 11.95
C ALA A 201 6.88 2.02 10.78
N THR A 202 7.45 0.90 10.34
CA THR A 202 8.36 0.84 9.18
C THR A 202 7.76 -0.06 8.13
N LEU A 203 7.46 0.51 6.95
CA LEU A 203 7.06 -0.25 5.77
C LEU A 203 8.34 -0.80 5.11
N PRO A 204 8.60 -2.13 5.19
CA PRO A 204 9.89 -2.69 4.78
C PRO A 204 10.11 -2.51 3.28
N SER A 205 11.25 -1.94 2.91
CA SER A 205 11.65 -1.79 1.51
C SER A 205 13.16 -1.58 1.41
N ARG A 206 13.82 -2.48 0.66
CA ARG A 206 15.25 -2.38 0.34
C ARG A 206 15.51 -1.66 -0.97
N SER A 207 14.48 -1.29 -1.72
CA SER A 207 14.63 -0.68 -3.05
C SER A 207 15.37 0.65 -2.98
N ARG A 208 16.42 0.81 -3.80
CA ARG A 208 17.14 2.08 -3.97
C ARG A 208 16.31 3.16 -4.64
N TYR A 209 15.23 2.77 -5.32
CA TYR A 209 14.32 3.68 -6.03
C TYR A 209 13.22 4.24 -5.13
N ASN A 210 13.17 3.83 -3.86
CA ASN A 210 12.27 4.39 -2.87
C ASN A 210 12.91 5.67 -2.28
N PRO A 211 12.43 6.88 -2.65
CA PRO A 211 13.01 8.12 -2.16
C PRO A 211 12.79 8.29 -0.66
N THR A 212 11.79 7.65 -0.04
CA THR A 212 11.48 7.81 1.40
C THR A 212 12.14 6.74 2.29
N ARG A 213 13.05 5.92 1.72
CA ARG A 213 13.76 4.85 2.43
C ARG A 213 14.67 5.43 3.51
N GLN A 214 14.56 4.89 4.72
CA GLN A 214 15.37 5.19 5.89
C GLN A 214 15.95 3.89 6.48
N PHE A 215 17.08 4.03 7.17
CA PHE A 215 17.67 2.96 7.96
C PHE A 215 17.28 3.14 9.43
N ASN A 216 16.76 2.09 10.06
CA ASN A 216 16.48 2.06 11.48
C ASN A 216 17.16 0.82 12.09
N LYS A 217 18.16 1.04 12.95
CA LYS A 217 19.00 -0.03 13.52
C LYS A 217 18.19 -0.98 14.41
N ASP A 218 17.18 -0.45 15.09
CA ASP A 218 16.48 -1.12 16.19
C ASP A 218 15.25 -1.91 15.72
N LYS A 219 14.85 -1.75 14.45
CA LYS A 219 13.73 -2.51 13.86
C LYS A 219 14.23 -3.80 13.19
N PRO A 220 13.46 -4.91 13.24
CA PRO A 220 13.84 -6.19 12.61
C PRO A 220 14.04 -6.05 11.10
N HIS A 221 13.23 -5.22 10.44
CA HIS A 221 13.44 -4.81 9.07
C HIS A 221 14.11 -3.42 9.04
N LYS A 222 15.43 -3.42 8.97
CA LYS A 222 16.24 -2.19 9.11
C LYS A 222 16.08 -1.17 7.99
N TRP A 223 15.57 -1.55 6.83
CA TRP A 223 15.40 -0.66 5.67
C TRP A 223 13.94 -0.56 5.28
N GLY A 224 13.41 0.67 5.21
CA GLY A 224 12.02 0.88 4.81
C GLY A 224 11.59 2.34 4.86
N THR A 225 10.32 2.59 4.57
CA THR A 225 9.71 3.90 4.76
C THR A 225 9.17 4.00 6.18
N LYS A 226 9.70 4.93 6.97
CA LYS A 226 9.19 5.26 8.29
C LYS A 226 7.86 6.02 8.18
N VAL A 227 6.88 5.61 8.96
CA VAL A 227 5.57 6.26 9.08
C VAL A 227 5.20 6.38 10.55
N PHE A 228 4.57 7.49 10.91
CA PHE A 228 3.97 7.65 12.24
C PHE A 228 2.50 7.23 12.16
N VAL A 229 2.03 6.46 13.13
CA VAL A 229 0.67 5.94 13.16
C VAL A 229 0.01 6.39 14.46
N ALA A 230 -1.18 6.98 14.35
CA ALA A 230 -2.09 7.22 15.46
C ALA A 230 -3.20 6.17 15.38
N ALA A 231 -3.30 5.33 16.40
CA ALA A 231 -4.25 4.24 16.48
C ALA A 231 -5.00 4.22 17.82
N CYS A 232 -6.18 3.59 17.84
CA CYS A 232 -6.89 3.35 19.09
C CYS A 232 -6.08 2.41 19.97
N ALA A 233 -5.81 2.77 21.22
CA ALA A 233 -5.04 1.94 22.14
C ALA A 233 -5.71 0.59 22.45
N LYS A 234 -7.06 0.52 22.38
CA LYS A 234 -7.82 -0.70 22.69
C LYS A 234 -8.05 -1.60 21.47
N THR A 235 -8.46 -1.03 20.34
CA THR A 235 -8.86 -1.81 19.15
C THR A 235 -7.76 -1.93 18.09
N ALA A 236 -6.63 -1.23 18.28
CA ALA A 236 -5.57 -1.07 17.30
C ALA A 236 -6.01 -0.46 15.95
N TYR A 237 -7.21 0.13 15.89
CA TYR A 237 -7.72 0.77 14.67
C TYR A 237 -6.85 1.97 14.29
N CYS A 238 -6.30 1.95 13.07
CA CYS A 238 -5.51 3.04 12.53
C CYS A 238 -6.43 4.21 12.13
N MET A 239 -6.32 5.33 12.83
CA MET A 239 -7.10 6.53 12.53
C MET A 239 -6.37 7.44 11.54
N ARG A 240 -5.05 7.54 11.70
CA ARG A 240 -4.22 8.42 10.89
C ARG A 240 -2.81 7.88 10.80
N PHE A 241 -2.19 8.04 9.64
CA PHE A 241 -0.76 7.80 9.49
C PHE A 241 -0.12 8.95 8.72
N VAL A 242 1.08 9.37 9.13
CA VAL A 242 1.77 10.53 8.57
C VAL A 242 3.17 10.11 8.11
N HIS A 243 3.53 10.57 6.92
CA HIS A 243 4.90 10.46 6.42
C HIS A 243 5.72 11.68 6.86
N PRO A 244 6.97 11.51 7.30
CA PRO A 244 7.80 12.60 7.84
C PRO A 244 8.13 13.71 6.82
N TRP A 245 7.91 13.49 5.52
CA TRP A 245 8.42 14.33 4.42
C TRP A 245 7.44 15.38 3.88
N ARG A 246 6.36 15.71 4.60
CA ARG A 246 5.51 16.85 4.24
C ARG A 246 6.15 18.11 4.83
N GLU A 247 6.57 19.10 4.03
CA GLU A 247 7.16 20.38 4.52
C GLU A 247 6.33 21.09 5.60
N SER A 248 5.02 20.85 5.62
CA SER A 248 4.09 21.33 6.65
C SER A 248 4.15 20.58 8.00
N THR A 249 5.08 19.64 8.23
CA THR A 249 5.14 18.85 9.47
C THR A 249 5.42 19.66 10.73
N ARG A 250 5.95 20.89 10.65
CA ARG A 250 5.96 21.78 11.83
C ARG A 250 4.55 22.12 12.32
N HIS A 251 3.59 22.31 11.40
CA HIS A 251 2.19 22.60 11.75
C HIS A 251 1.33 21.33 11.94
N GLY A 252 1.67 20.23 11.26
CA GLY A 252 1.00 18.93 11.43
C GLY A 252 1.29 18.27 12.78
N PHE A 253 2.52 18.38 13.29
CA PHE A 253 2.85 18.01 14.67
C PHE A 253 2.05 18.86 15.67
N PHE A 254 1.95 20.18 15.44
CA PHE A 254 1.20 21.09 16.29
C PHE A 254 -0.32 20.86 16.28
N CYS A 255 -0.90 20.49 15.13
CA CYS A 255 -2.34 20.25 15.03
C CYS A 255 -2.77 18.91 15.66
N LEU A 256 -1.89 17.89 15.70
CA LEU A 256 -2.13 16.66 16.48
C LEU A 256 -1.82 16.84 17.97
N SER A 257 -0.85 17.67 18.33
CA SER A 257 -0.57 18.02 19.74
C SER A 257 -1.72 18.79 20.40
N ARG A 258 -2.52 19.55 19.64
CA ARG A 258 -3.72 20.25 20.16
C ARG A 258 -4.93 19.35 20.45
N TYR A 259 -4.89 18.07 20.08
CA TYR A 259 -5.94 17.10 20.46
C TYR A 259 -5.60 16.34 21.75
N VAL A 260 -4.39 16.54 22.30
CA VAL A 260 -3.86 15.85 23.49
C VAL A 260 -3.48 16.88 24.57
N GLY A 261 -4.00 18.09 24.48
CA GLY A 261 -3.79 19.16 25.46
C GLY A 261 -5.12 19.71 25.94
#